data_AF-A0A1I5QDL6-F1
#
_entry.id   AF-A0A1I5QDL6-F1
#
_cell.length_a   1.000
_cell.length_b   1.000
_cell.length_c   1.000
_cell.angle_alpha   90.00
_cell.angle_beta   90.00
_cell.angle_gamma   90.00
#
_symmetry.space_group_name_H-M   'P 1'
#
loop_
_entity.id
_entity.type
_entity.pdbx_description
1 polymer ?
#
loop_
_entity_poly.entity_id
_entity_poly.type
_entity_poly.pdbx_seq_one_letter_code
_entity_poly.pdbx_strand_id
1 'polypeptide(L)'
;MEARVNALAEHLLLIERELRVRGWWQEEAPSAEALASPEPFCVDTLTFEQWLQWIFLPRMKLLLESGATLPSVSGIQAMAEMVYQQQPGVARRLLELLGEFDRLLTRTS
;
A
#
# COMPACT_ATOMS: atom_id res chain seq x y z
N MET A 1 -6.17 -10.47 18.92
CA MET A 1 -5.55 -9.23 18.38
C MET A 1 -4.34 -9.54 17.50
N GLU A 2 -3.44 -10.42 17.95
CA GLU A 2 -2.23 -10.82 17.19
C GLU A 2 -2.51 -11.46 15.82
N ALA A 3 -3.52 -12.35 15.71
CA ALA A 3 -3.84 -13.01 14.43
C ALA A 3 -4.17 -12.02 13.29
N ARG A 4 -4.75 -10.86 13.63
CA ARG A 4 -5.05 -9.79 12.66
C ARG A 4 -3.79 -9.05 12.23
N VAL A 5 -2.94 -8.70 13.19
CA VAL A 5 -1.65 -8.04 12.93
C VAL A 5 -0.78 -8.92 12.03
N ASN A 6 -0.75 -10.22 12.30
CA ASN A 6 -0.05 -11.20 11.46
C ASN A 6 -0.63 -11.26 10.04
N ALA A 7 -1.96 -11.29 9.89
CA ALA A 7 -2.60 -11.31 8.57
C ALA A 7 -2.33 -10.02 7.77
N LEU A 8 -2.31 -8.85 8.45
CA LEU A 8 -1.94 -7.58 7.84
C LEU A 8 -0.47 -7.58 7.41
N ALA A 9 0.44 -8.03 8.26
CA ALA A 9 1.86 -8.15 7.95
C ALA A 9 2.10 -9.08 6.74
N GLU A 10 1.39 -10.21 6.69
CA GLU A 10 1.43 -11.12 5.55
C GLU A 10 0.96 -10.44 4.26
N HIS A 11 -0.13 -9.67 4.31
CA HIS A 11 -0.62 -8.93 3.15
C HIS A 11 0.38 -7.86 2.66
N LEU A 12 1.07 -7.17 3.58
CA LEU A 12 2.15 -6.23 3.20
C LEU A 12 3.26 -6.95 2.42
N LEU A 13 3.63 -8.17 2.83
CA LEU A 13 4.62 -8.98 2.12
C LEU A 13 4.11 -9.45 0.75
N LEU A 14 2.82 -9.79 0.65
CA LEU A 14 2.21 -10.17 -0.63
C LEU A 14 2.19 -8.99 -1.61
N ILE A 15 1.87 -7.78 -1.13
CA ILE A 15 1.90 -6.55 -1.93
C ILE A 15 3.33 -6.28 -2.42
N GLU A 16 4.31 -6.31 -1.52
CA GLU A 16 5.74 -6.16 -1.86
C GLU A 16 6.18 -7.17 -2.92
N ARG A 17 5.77 -8.44 -2.78
CA ARG A 17 6.06 -9.50 -3.75
C ARG A 17 5.42 -9.20 -5.10
N GLU A 18 4.16 -8.77 -5.14
CA GLU A 18 3.49 -8.44 -6.40
C GLU A 18 4.20 -7.30 -7.14
N LEU A 19 4.60 -6.24 -6.42
CA LEU A 19 5.38 -5.13 -7.00
C LEU A 19 6.69 -5.64 -7.64
N ARG A 20 7.39 -6.57 -6.96
CA ARG A 20 8.63 -7.16 -7.50
C ARG A 20 8.39 -8.06 -8.71
N VAL A 21 7.38 -8.92 -8.65
CA VAL A 21 7.05 -9.85 -9.76
C VAL A 21 6.63 -9.07 -11.01
N ARG A 22 5.96 -7.93 -10.84
CA ARG A 22 5.56 -7.04 -11.94
C ARG A 22 6.70 -6.16 -12.46
N GLY A 23 7.84 -6.11 -11.77
CA GLY A 23 8.93 -5.18 -12.10
C GLY A 23 8.60 -3.72 -11.75
N TRP A 24 7.64 -3.49 -10.86
CA TRP A 24 7.27 -2.17 -10.36
C TRP A 24 8.09 -1.74 -9.15
N TRP A 25 8.71 -2.70 -8.47
CA TRP A 25 9.63 -2.44 -7.38
C TRP A 25 10.85 -1.68 -7.88
N GLN A 26 11.07 -0.49 -7.33
CA GLN A 26 12.19 0.37 -7.69
C GLN A 26 13.37 0.10 -6.76
N GLU A 27 14.59 -0.03 -7.30
CA GLU A 27 15.80 -0.14 -6.48
C GLU A 27 16.22 1.22 -5.91
N GLU A 28 15.95 2.29 -6.66
CA GLU A 28 16.29 3.65 -6.28
C GLU A 28 15.08 4.37 -5.67
N ALA A 29 15.31 5.06 -4.55
CA ALA A 29 14.28 5.85 -3.90
C ALA A 29 14.04 7.17 -4.67
N PRO A 30 12.79 7.64 -4.78
CA PRO A 30 12.50 8.98 -5.28
C PRO A 30 13.18 10.06 -4.43
N SER A 31 13.27 11.28 -4.97
CA SER A 31 13.82 12.41 -4.21
C SER A 31 13.02 12.64 -2.92
N ALA A 32 13.71 13.11 -1.88
CA ALA A 32 13.07 13.43 -0.61
C ALA A 32 11.94 14.47 -0.76
N GLU A 33 12.06 15.38 -1.73
CA GLU A 33 11.05 16.37 -2.08
C GLU A 33 9.77 15.70 -2.62
N ALA A 34 9.91 14.70 -3.50
CA ALA A 34 8.78 13.93 -4.02
C ALA A 34 8.10 13.10 -2.93
N LEU A 35 8.89 12.48 -2.04
CA LEU A 35 8.38 11.73 -0.88
C LEU A 35 7.67 12.62 0.15
N ALA A 36 8.03 13.91 0.19
CA ALA A 36 7.47 14.90 1.11
C ALA A 36 6.37 15.76 0.47
N SER A 37 5.80 15.34 -0.67
CA SER A 37 4.69 16.08 -1.30
C SER A 37 3.52 16.23 -0.33
N PRO A 38 2.92 17.43 -0.24
CA PRO A 38 1.75 17.69 0.61
C PRO A 38 0.45 17.11 0.04
N GLU A 39 0.43 16.71 -1.24
CA GLU A 39 -0.76 16.17 -1.89
C GLU A 39 -1.11 14.77 -1.35
N PRO A 40 -2.40 14.40 -1.31
CA PRO A 40 -2.81 13.09 -0.86
C PRO A 40 -2.20 12.00 -1.74
N PHE A 41 -1.59 10.99 -1.13
CA PHE A 41 -0.86 9.91 -1.80
C PHE A 41 0.31 10.36 -2.69
N CYS A 42 0.76 11.62 -2.58
CA CYS A 42 1.83 12.19 -3.41
C CYS A 42 1.57 11.99 -4.91
N VAL A 43 0.31 12.04 -5.35
CA VAL A 43 -0.09 11.71 -6.74
C VAL A 43 0.48 12.64 -7.80
N ASP A 44 0.98 13.80 -7.39
CA ASP A 44 1.62 14.81 -8.23
C ASP A 44 3.09 14.49 -8.54
N THR A 45 3.75 13.76 -7.64
CA THR A 45 5.21 13.57 -7.62
C THR A 45 5.64 12.12 -7.70
N LEU A 46 4.80 11.20 -7.24
CA LEU A 46 5.07 9.77 -7.19
C LEU A 46 4.07 8.98 -8.02
N THR A 47 4.58 7.92 -8.63
CA THR A 47 3.72 6.83 -9.10
C THR A 47 3.12 6.08 -7.91
N PHE A 48 1.97 5.44 -8.11
CA PHE A 48 1.28 4.75 -7.04
C PHE A 48 2.13 3.62 -6.43
N GLU A 49 2.91 2.93 -7.26
CA GLU A 49 3.84 1.87 -6.85
C GLU A 49 4.99 2.40 -5.99
N GLN A 50 5.53 3.58 -6.34
CA GLN A 50 6.55 4.26 -5.52
C GLN A 50 5.98 4.67 -4.16
N TRP A 51 4.76 5.24 -4.15
CA TRP A 51 4.08 5.57 -2.91
C TRP A 51 3.84 4.32 -2.05
N LEU A 52 3.39 3.21 -2.67
CA LEU A 52 3.21 1.94 -1.99
C LEU A 52 4.52 1.45 -1.34
N GLN A 53 5.61 1.44 -2.12
CA GLN A 53 6.89 0.93 -1.69
C GLN A 53 7.53 1.77 -0.58
N TRP A 54 7.58 3.09 -0.76
CA TRP A 54 8.42 3.97 0.08
C TRP A 54 7.65 4.65 1.20
N ILE A 55 6.34 4.78 1.09
CA ILE A 55 5.51 5.44 2.11
C ILE A 55 4.63 4.40 2.80
N PHE A 56 3.80 3.68 2.04
CA PHE A 56 2.78 2.82 2.63
C PHE A 56 3.35 1.60 3.35
N LEU A 57 4.17 0.79 2.67
CA LEU A 57 4.75 -0.44 3.24
C LEU A 57 5.54 -0.17 4.54
N PRO A 58 6.53 0.74 4.58
CA PRO A 58 7.30 0.98 5.81
C PRO A 58 6.43 1.60 6.91
N ARG A 59 5.50 2.49 6.56
CA ARG A 59 4.58 3.09 7.54
C ARG A 59 3.67 2.04 8.18
N MET A 60 3.10 1.14 7.39
CA MET A 60 2.24 0.08 7.93
C MET A 60 3.03 -0.92 8.76
N LYS A 61 4.24 -1.32 8.33
CA LYS A 61 5.15 -2.17 9.13
C LYS A 61 5.42 -1.53 10.50
N LEU A 62 5.76 -0.24 10.53
CA LEU A 62 6.01 0.49 11.79
C LEU A 62 4.77 0.52 12.69
N LEU A 63 3.58 0.75 12.15
CA LEU A 63 2.34 0.76 12.94
C LEU A 63 2.04 -0.63 13.55
N LEU A 64 2.28 -1.70 12.79
CA LEU A 64 2.11 -3.07 13.26
C LEU A 64 3.14 -3.43 14.35
N GLU A 65 4.41 -3.05 14.17
CA GLU A 65 5.50 -3.31 15.12
C GLU A 65 5.34 -2.51 16.42
N SER A 66 4.92 -1.25 16.32
CA SER A 66 4.70 -0.38 17.49
C SER A 66 3.37 -0.66 18.21
N GLY A 67 2.50 -1.51 17.65
CA GLY A 67 1.16 -1.75 18.18
C GLY A 67 0.29 -0.49 18.18
N ALA A 68 0.62 0.49 17.35
CA ALA A 68 -0.12 1.75 17.25
C ALA A 68 -1.51 1.53 16.65
N THR A 69 -2.39 2.52 16.86
CA THR A 69 -3.73 2.49 16.28
C THR A 69 -3.64 2.49 14.76
N LEU A 70 -4.07 1.39 14.15
CA LEU A 70 -4.17 1.29 12.70
C LEU A 70 -5.27 2.23 12.17
N PRO A 71 -5.09 2.83 10.99
CA PRO A 71 -6.13 3.63 10.37
C PRO A 71 -7.37 2.76 10.09
N SER A 72 -8.55 3.29 10.40
CA SER A 72 -9.83 2.59 10.23
C SER A 72 -10.20 2.36 8.76
N VAL A 73 -9.69 3.24 7.89
CA VAL A 73 -9.80 3.21 6.44
C VAL A 73 -8.51 3.77 5.85
N SER A 74 -7.97 3.13 4.82
CA SER A 74 -6.76 3.64 4.14
C SER A 74 -7.07 4.30 2.79
N GLY A 75 -8.18 3.92 2.13
CA GLY A 75 -8.58 4.46 0.83
C GLY A 75 -7.66 4.04 -0.33
N ILE A 76 -6.68 3.17 -0.07
CA ILE A 76 -5.68 2.74 -1.06
C ILE A 76 -6.30 1.92 -2.18
N GLN A 77 -7.34 1.11 -1.88
CA GLN A 77 -8.00 0.33 -2.92
C GLN A 77 -8.63 1.25 -3.97
N ALA A 78 -9.40 2.26 -3.54
CA ALA A 78 -10.04 3.20 -4.45
C ALA A 78 -9.01 3.98 -5.29
N MET A 79 -7.92 4.41 -4.65
CA MET A 79 -6.82 5.09 -5.36
C MET A 79 -6.17 4.18 -6.41
N ALA A 80 -5.90 2.93 -6.07
CA ALA A 80 -5.36 1.95 -7.00
C ALA A 80 -6.32 1.68 -8.17
N GLU A 81 -7.63 1.56 -7.90
CA GLU A 81 -8.65 1.39 -8.95
C GLU A 81 -8.67 2.58 -9.91
N MET A 82 -8.47 3.80 -9.41
CA MET A 82 -8.35 5.00 -10.25
C MET A 82 -7.08 4.99 -11.10
N VAL A 83 -5.92 4.69 -10.50
CA VAL A 83 -4.63 4.64 -11.21
C VAL A 83 -4.64 3.57 -12.32
N TYR A 84 -5.17 2.40 -12.01
CA TYR A 84 -5.18 1.25 -12.93
C TYR A 84 -6.49 1.08 -13.68
N GLN A 85 -7.38 2.09 -13.67
CA GLN A 85 -8.69 2.03 -14.33
C GLN A 85 -8.57 1.65 -15.81
N GLN A 86 -7.52 2.14 -16.47
CA GLN A 86 -7.28 1.91 -17.91
C GLN A 86 -6.55 0.58 -18.19
N GLN A 87 -6.02 -0.09 -17.16
CA GLN A 87 -5.27 -1.35 -17.27
C GLN A 87 -5.61 -2.34 -16.16
N PRO A 88 -6.90 -2.70 -15.98
CA PRO A 88 -7.34 -3.51 -14.84
C PRO A 88 -6.72 -4.91 -14.84
N GLY A 89 -6.39 -5.46 -16.02
CA GLY A 89 -5.76 -6.78 -16.13
C GLY A 89 -4.33 -6.84 -15.57
N VAL A 90 -3.59 -5.73 -15.60
CA VAL A 90 -2.19 -5.68 -15.16
C VAL A 90 -2.12 -5.58 -13.64
N ALA A 91 -2.95 -4.74 -13.03
CA ALA A 91 -2.95 -4.53 -11.58
C ALA A 91 -3.97 -5.38 -10.82
N ARG A 92 -4.72 -6.27 -11.48
CA ARG A 92 -5.78 -7.06 -10.86
C ARG A 92 -5.36 -7.71 -9.53
N ARG A 93 -4.20 -8.37 -9.53
CA ARG A 93 -3.70 -9.05 -8.33
C ARG A 93 -3.33 -8.07 -7.22
N LEU A 94 -2.72 -6.94 -7.57
CA LEU A 94 -2.41 -5.88 -6.61
C LEU A 94 -3.69 -5.30 -6.01
N LEU A 95 -4.71 -5.02 -6.83
CA LEU A 95 -6.02 -4.53 -6.39
C LEU A 95 -6.70 -5.49 -5.42
N GLU A 96 -6.67 -6.80 -5.72
CA GLU A 96 -7.20 -7.83 -4.82
C GLU A 96 -6.47 -7.81 -3.46
N LEU A 97 -5.13 -7.74 -3.46
CA LEU A 97 -4.33 -7.68 -2.23
C LEU A 97 -4.60 -6.41 -1.40
N LEU A 98 -4.72 -5.27 -2.06
CA LEU A 98 -5.03 -3.98 -1.41
C LEU A 98 -6.45 -3.98 -0.83
N GLY A 99 -7.43 -4.53 -1.55
CA GLY A 99 -8.80 -4.65 -1.07
C GLY A 99 -8.94 -5.60 0.12
N GLU A 100 -8.23 -6.73 0.12
CA GLU A 100 -8.19 -7.62 1.29
C GLU A 100 -7.50 -6.95 2.48
N PHE A 101 -6.41 -6.20 2.25
CA PHE A 101 -5.77 -5.42 3.29
C PHE A 101 -6.71 -4.37 3.90
N ASP A 102 -7.42 -3.61 3.07
CA ASP A 102 -8.42 -2.63 3.52
C ASP A 102 -9.55 -3.29 4.31
N ARG A 103 -10.05 -4.45 3.90
CA ARG A 103 -11.04 -5.21 4.68
C ARG A 103 -10.50 -5.64 6.04
N LEU A 104 -9.26 -6.11 6.10
CA LEU A 104 -8.59 -6.47 7.35
C LEU A 104 -8.37 -5.25 8.25
N LEU A 105 -8.21 -4.05 7.69
CA LEU A 105 -8.15 -2.78 8.43
C LEU A 105 -9.54 -2.35 8.96
N THR A 106 -10.59 -2.45 8.14
CA THR A 106 -11.92 -1.95 8.50
C THR A 106 -12.69 -2.89 9.43
N ARG A 107 -12.35 -4.18 9.50
CA ARG A 107 -13.00 -5.16 10.39
C ARG A 107 -12.71 -4.86 11.88
N THR A 108 -13.37 -3.83 12.38
CA THR A 108 -13.39 -3.33 13.74
C THR A 108 -14.85 -3.22 14.14
N SER A 109 -15.42 -4.34 14.57
CA SER A 109 -16.67 -4.40 15.34
C SER A 109 -16.55 -5.59 16.29
#